data_AF-A0A926LU48-F1
#
_entry.id   AF-A0A926LU48-F1
#
_cell.length_a   1.000
_cell.length_b   1.000
_cell.length_c   1.000
_cell.angle_alpha   90.00
_cell.angle_beta   90.00
_cell.angle_gamma   90.00
#
_symmetry.space_group_name_H-M   'P 1'
#
loop_
_entity.id
_entity.type
_entity.pdbx_description
1 polymer ?
#
loop_
_entity_poly.entity_id
_entity_poly.type
_entity_poly.pdbx_seq_one_letter_code
_entity_poly.pdbx_strand_id
1 'polypeptide(L)'
;MKKTILILIIFSLILSTAIIKNSAKKTEDKIFTVRENLRILNSEFEKIKLEYDYLSSAEKLLEYQFLYFEDELIQKDIENIKIFKTTNKIIQDLKITKE
;
A
#
# COMPACT_ATOMS: atom_id res chain seq x y z
N MET A 1 -11.51 61.49 -16.71
CA MET A 1 -10.90 60.85 -15.52
C MET A 1 -11.82 59.79 -14.89
N LYS A 2 -13.07 60.08 -14.49
CA LYS A 2 -13.96 59.06 -13.89
C LYS A 2 -14.31 57.88 -14.83
N LYS A 3 -14.57 58.14 -16.12
CA LYS A 3 -14.87 57.09 -17.12
C LYS A 3 -13.68 56.17 -17.44
N THR A 4 -12.47 56.70 -17.49
CA THR A 4 -11.24 55.92 -17.76
C THR A 4 -10.89 55.01 -16.58
N ILE A 5 -11.08 55.49 -15.36
CA ILE A 5 -10.94 54.69 -14.13
C ILE A 5 -11.96 53.54 -14.11
N LEU A 6 -13.23 53.81 -14.48
CA LEU A 6 -14.25 52.77 -14.54
C LEU A 6 -13.89 51.65 -15.53
N ILE A 7 -13.39 52.01 -16.72
CA ILE A 7 -12.94 51.04 -17.73
C ILE A 7 -11.77 50.20 -17.22
N LEU A 8 -10.80 50.83 -16.53
CA LEU A 8 -9.67 50.12 -15.94
C LEU A 8 -10.13 49.12 -14.86
N ILE A 9 -11.09 49.51 -14.03
CA ILE A 9 -11.68 48.62 -13.01
C ILE A 9 -12.38 47.43 -13.68
N ILE A 10 -13.21 47.68 -14.70
CA ILE A 10 -13.91 46.61 -15.44
C ILE A 10 -12.90 45.66 -16.08
N PHE A 11 -11.87 46.18 -16.73
CA PHE A 11 -10.81 45.36 -17.32
C PHE A 11 -10.05 44.55 -16.27
N SER A 12 -9.71 45.16 -15.14
CA SER A 12 -9.05 44.46 -14.03
C SER A 12 -9.95 43.36 -13.46
N LEU A 13 -11.26 43.56 -13.35
CA LEU A 13 -12.20 42.53 -12.88
C LEU A 13 -12.28 41.35 -13.85
N ILE A 14 -12.33 41.61 -15.17
CA ILE A 14 -12.30 40.55 -16.19
C ILE A 14 -11.01 39.74 -16.10
N LEU A 15 -9.86 40.40 -15.96
CA LEU A 15 -8.58 39.71 -15.85
C LEU A 15 -8.47 38.90 -14.56
N SER A 16 -8.85 39.48 -13.42
CA SER A 16 -8.84 38.78 -12.13
C SER A 16 -9.75 37.56 -12.13
N THR A 17 -10.96 37.67 -12.68
CA THR A 17 -11.89 36.53 -12.77
C THR A 17 -11.37 35.43 -13.69
N ALA A 18 -10.71 35.76 -14.81
CA ALA A 18 -10.07 34.79 -15.68
C ALA A 18 -8.94 34.02 -14.96
N ILE A 19 -8.08 34.73 -14.22
CA ILE A 19 -7.00 34.13 -13.43
C ILE A 19 -7.57 33.20 -12.35
N ILE A 20 -8.57 33.67 -11.59
CA ILE A 20 -9.21 32.88 -10.54
C ILE A 20 -9.88 31.64 -11.13
N LYS A 21 -10.62 31.77 -12.23
CA LYS A 21 -11.29 30.65 -12.90
C LYS A 21 -10.29 29.59 -13.38
N ASN A 22 -9.19 30.01 -14.00
CA ASN A 22 -8.16 29.09 -14.48
C ASN A 22 -7.44 28.40 -13.32
N SER A 23 -7.12 29.14 -12.25
CA SER A 23 -6.51 28.58 -11.05
C SER A 23 -7.42 27.57 -10.35
N ALA A 24 -8.71 27.90 -10.20
CA ALA A 24 -9.71 27.01 -9.61
C ALA A 24 -9.82 25.72 -10.41
N LYS A 25 -9.89 25.81 -11.75
CA LYS A 25 -9.95 24.63 -12.63
C LYS A 25 -8.72 23.74 -12.47
N LYS A 26 -7.52 24.33 -12.45
CA LYS A 26 -6.27 23.58 -12.22
C LYS A 26 -6.25 22.86 -10.87
N THR A 27 -6.80 23.48 -9.83
CA THR A 27 -6.89 22.86 -8.50
C THR A 27 -7.90 21.71 -8.49
N GLU A 28 -9.06 21.90 -9.11
CA GLU A 28 -10.09 20.86 -9.24
C GLU A 28 -9.55 19.63 -9.99
N ASP A 29 -8.84 19.84 -11.11
CA ASP A 29 -8.24 18.76 -11.88
C ASP A 29 -7.19 17.99 -11.06
N LYS A 30 -6.37 18.69 -10.27
CA LYS A 30 -5.42 18.04 -9.36
C LYS A 30 -6.12 17.23 -8.27
N ILE A 31 -7.18 17.77 -7.66
CA ILE A 31 -7.98 17.06 -6.66
C ILE A 31 -8.57 15.79 -7.26
N PHE A 32 -9.12 15.88 -8.47
CA PHE A 32 -9.67 14.75 -9.19
C PHE A 32 -8.62 13.67 -9.43
N THR A 33 -7.44 14.02 -9.97
CA THR A 33 -6.35 13.07 -10.20
C THR A 33 -5.88 12.42 -8.90
N VAL A 34 -5.67 13.18 -7.83
CA VAL A 34 -5.24 12.62 -6.53
C VAL A 34 -6.29 11.68 -5.96
N ARG A 35 -7.57 12.06 -6.02
CA ARG A 35 -8.67 11.22 -5.54
C ARG A 35 -8.74 9.90 -6.32
N GLU A 36 -8.56 9.96 -7.64
CA GLU A 36 -8.58 8.77 -8.49
C GLU A 36 -7.40 7.85 -8.19
N ASN A 37 -6.20 8.40 -8.03
CA ASN A 37 -5.02 7.62 -7.64
C ASN A 37 -5.21 6.96 -6.26
N LEU A 38 -5.77 7.67 -5.29
CA LEU A 38 -6.08 7.12 -3.97
C LEU A 38 -7.13 5.99 -4.05
N ARG A 39 -8.12 6.12 -4.93
CA ARG A 39 -9.13 5.07 -5.15
C ARG A 39 -8.49 3.78 -5.67
N ILE A 40 -7.59 3.89 -6.65
CA ILE A 40 -6.85 2.75 -7.20
C ILE A 40 -5.99 2.12 -6.10
N LEU A 41 -5.20 2.93 -5.39
CA LEU A 41 -4.32 2.45 -4.34
C LEU A 41 -5.10 1.75 -3.21
N ASN A 42 -6.26 2.28 -2.81
CA ASN A 42 -7.09 1.64 -1.79
C ASN A 42 -7.63 0.28 -2.26
N SER A 43 -8.00 0.16 -3.53
CA SER A 43 -8.45 -1.13 -4.09
C SER A 43 -7.33 -2.17 -4.10
N GLU A 44 -6.09 -1.78 -4.43
CA GLU A 44 -4.94 -2.68 -4.37
C GLU A 44 -4.61 -3.07 -2.91
N PHE A 45 -4.65 -2.10 -2.01
CA PHE A 45 -4.44 -2.34 -0.58
C PHE A 45 -5.46 -3.33 -0.01
N GLU A 46 -6.75 -3.20 -0.33
CA GLU A 46 -7.78 -4.13 0.12
C GLU A 46 -7.55 -5.55 -0.38
N LYS A 47 -7.06 -5.72 -1.62
CA LYS A 47 -6.68 -7.05 -2.15
C LYS A 47 -5.51 -7.66 -1.40
N ILE A 48 -4.44 -6.89 -1.19
CA ILE A 48 -3.26 -7.34 -0.43
C ILE A 48 -3.65 -7.67 1.01
N LYS A 49 -4.51 -6.85 1.63
CA LYS A 49 -5.02 -7.09 2.97
C LYS A 49 -5.83 -8.37 3.05
N LEU A 50 -6.66 -8.66 2.04
CA LEU A 50 -7.39 -9.93 1.98
C LEU A 50 -6.44 -11.13 1.85
N GLU A 51 -5.43 -11.04 0.99
CA GLU A 51 -4.42 -12.09 0.85
C GLU A 51 -3.66 -12.33 2.16
N TYR A 52 -3.27 -11.26 2.86
CA TYR A 52 -2.60 -11.37 4.15
C TYR A 52 -3.52 -11.93 5.24
N ASP A 53 -4.72 -11.35 5.41
CA ASP A 53 -5.64 -11.72 6.50
C ASP A 53 -6.24 -13.11 6.31
N TYR A 54 -6.55 -13.49 5.06
CA TYR A 54 -7.26 -14.74 4.75
C TYR A 54 -6.36 -15.81 4.15
N LEU A 55 -5.69 -15.52 3.04
CA LEU A 55 -4.90 -16.55 2.31
C LEU A 55 -3.64 -16.96 3.08
N SER A 56 -3.10 -16.06 3.89
CA SER A 56 -1.96 -16.34 4.78
C SER A 56 -2.38 -16.74 6.19
N SER A 57 -3.68 -16.92 6.46
CA SER A 57 -4.17 -17.41 7.74
C SER A 57 -3.70 -18.85 7.98
N ALA A 58 -3.44 -19.20 9.24
CA ALA A 58 -2.98 -20.53 9.60
C ALA A 58 -3.94 -21.63 9.11
N GLU A 59 -5.25 -21.40 9.19
CA GLU A 59 -6.29 -22.32 8.71
C GLU A 59 -6.18 -22.54 7.20
N LYS A 60 -6.07 -21.46 6.39
CA LYS A 60 -5.90 -21.60 4.94
C LYS A 60 -4.58 -22.23 4.54
N LEU A 61 -3.50 -21.94 5.26
CA LEU A 61 -2.21 -22.56 5.00
C LEU A 61 -2.24 -24.08 5.26
N LEU A 62 -2.95 -24.53 6.31
CA LEU A 62 -3.14 -25.97 6.55
C LEU A 62 -4.03 -26.62 5.49
N GLU A 63 -5.07 -25.92 5.02
CA GLU A 63 -5.90 -26.40 3.90
C GLU A 63 -5.07 -26.55 2.61
N TYR A 64 -4.20 -25.60 2.30
CA TYR A 64 -3.31 -25.69 1.14
C TYR A 64 -2.22 -26.75 1.31
N GLN A 65 -1.66 -26.91 2.51
CA GLN A 65 -0.74 -28.00 2.81
C GLN A 65 -1.41 -29.34 2.51
N PHE A 66 -2.63 -29.56 3.01
CA PHE A 66 -3.36 -30.80 2.75
C PHE A 66 -3.66 -30.99 1.25
N LEU A 67 -4.14 -29.94 0.58
CA LEU A 67 -4.58 -30.01 -0.83
C LEU A 67 -3.42 -30.28 -1.81
N TYR A 68 -2.25 -29.69 -1.57
CA TYR A 68 -1.15 -29.71 -2.54
C TYR A 68 0.03 -30.59 -2.13
N PHE A 69 0.19 -30.85 -0.84
CA PHE A 69 1.36 -31.55 -0.31
C PHE A 69 1.01 -32.84 0.42
N GLU A 70 -0.27 -33.16 0.67
CA GLU A 70 -0.73 -34.41 1.31
C GLU A 70 0.20 -34.85 2.46
N ASP A 71 0.99 -35.92 2.23
CA ASP A 71 1.93 -36.51 3.19
C ASP A 71 3.39 -36.03 3.04
N GLU A 72 3.71 -35.17 2.06
CA GLU A 72 5.06 -34.63 1.81
C GLU A 72 5.51 -33.63 2.88
N LEU A 73 4.56 -32.94 3.51
CA LEU A 73 4.81 -32.00 4.60
C LEU A 73 4.22 -32.53 5.91
N ILE A 74 5.08 -32.81 6.89
CA ILE A 74 4.67 -33.33 8.21
C ILE A 74 4.63 -32.19 9.21
N GLN A 75 3.45 -31.93 9.80
CA GLN A 75 3.30 -30.95 10.86
C GLN A 75 4.11 -31.38 12.10
N LYS A 76 4.90 -30.46 12.64
CA LYS A 76 5.73 -30.70 13.83
C LYS A 76 5.22 -29.88 14.99
N ASP A 77 5.04 -30.52 16.13
CA ASP A 77 4.68 -29.83 17.36
C ASP A 77 5.73 -28.76 17.71
N ILE A 78 5.28 -27.61 18.19
CA ILE A 78 6.16 -26.49 18.56
C ILE A 78 7.12 -26.87 19.69
N GLU A 79 6.70 -27.74 20.61
CA GLU A 79 7.54 -28.27 21.69
C GLU A 79 8.69 -29.12 21.12
N ASN A 80 8.49 -29.71 19.95
CA ASN A 80 9.50 -30.50 19.24
C ASN A 80 10.45 -29.63 18.39
N ILE A 81 10.24 -28.31 18.32
CA ILE A 81 11.14 -27.37 17.63
C ILE A 81 12.27 -26.98 18.59
N LYS A 82 13.50 -27.39 18.24
CA LYS A 82 14.69 -27.06 19.05
C LYS A 82 15.12 -25.62 18.79
N ILE A 83 15.11 -24.79 19.83
CA ILE A 83 15.68 -23.45 19.80
C ILE A 83 17.15 -23.52 20.20
N PHE A 84 18.02 -23.01 19.33
CA PHE A 84 19.45 -22.98 19.58
C PHE A 84 19.93 -21.54 19.76
N LYS A 85 20.49 -21.21 20.93
CA LYS A 85 21.29 -19.99 21.12
C LYS A 85 22.74 -20.32 20.81
N THR A 86 23.26 -19.79 19.71
CA THR A 86 24.67 -19.93 19.33
C THR A 86 25.45 -18.68 19.68
N THR A 87 26.61 -18.86 20.31
CA THR A 87 27.69 -17.87 20.32
C THR A 87 28.89 -18.62 19.75
N ASN A 88 29.41 -18.16 18.61
CA ASN A 88 30.53 -18.76 17.88
C ASN A 88 30.34 -20.24 17.43
N LYS A 89 29.18 -20.61 16.87
CA LYS A 89 29.05 -21.88 16.11
C LYS A 89 28.40 -21.66 14.76
N ILE A 90 28.85 -22.44 13.78
CA ILE A 90 28.31 -22.51 12.42
C ILE A 90 27.16 -23.53 12.42
N ILE A 91 26.01 -23.16 11.86
CA ILE A 91 24.89 -24.08 11.63
C ILE A 91 25.02 -24.61 10.20
N GLN A 92 25.10 -25.93 10.06
CA GLN A 92 25.18 -26.61 8.75
C GLN A 92 24.11 -27.70 8.72
N ASP A 93 23.30 -27.74 7.66
CA ASP A 93 22.18 -28.69 7.48
C ASP A 93 21.21 -28.78 8.67
N LEU A 94 20.92 -27.64 9.32
CA LEU A 94 20.06 -27.56 10.51
C LEU A 94 20.57 -28.41 11.70
N LYS A 95 21.83 -28.85 11.68
CA LYS A 95 22.52 -29.52 12.78
C LYS A 95 23.59 -28.60 13.34
N ILE A 96 23.78 -28.62 14.66
CA ILE A 96 24.89 -27.92 15.30
C ILE A 96 26.11 -28.82 15.29
N THR A 97 27.12 -28.42 14.53
CA THR A 97 28.49 -28.93 14.62
C THR A 97 29.26 -28.11 15.65
N LYS A 98 30.07 -28.77 16.49
CA LYS A 98 31.12 -28.09 17.28
C LYS A 98 32.37 -28.03 16.39
N GLU A 99 33.09 -26.90 16.42
CA GLU A 99 34.49 -26.85 15.96
C GLU A 99 35.33 -27.93 16.65
#